data_AF-A0A2V9KQQ7-F1
#
_entry.id   AF-A0A2V9KQQ7-F1
#
_cell.length_a   1.000
_cell.length_b   1.000
_cell.length_c   1.000
_cell.angle_alpha   90.00
_cell.angle_beta   90.00
_cell.angle_gamma   90.00
#
_symmetry.space_group_name_H-M   'P 1'
#
loop_
_entity.id
_entity.type
_entity.pdbx_description
1 polymer ?
#
loop_
_entity_poly.entity_id
_entity_poly.type
_entity_poly.pdbx_seq_one_letter_code
_entity_poly.pdbx_strand_id
1 'polypeptide(L)'
;MKPVLSERWKVFLTEVDAHLPASVELHWLGGFVLTVCYELPRPTGDVDYIVAIPQSGSENIQAQAGKHSDLAKKHGLHFQHVTIADVPENYEARLIPIFAQDLVNLRLFALERRHTLCEYLVPLEKPSALRAADLVFCDSIASEQVKHPRSFAYRLIAPSSLEYVTTAMESYQKV
;
A
#
# COMPACT_ATOMS: atom_id res chain seq x y z
N MET A 1 -6.15 -2.83 13.04
CA MET A 1 -6.28 -1.43 12.58
C MET A 1 -7.47 -1.36 11.65
N LYS A 2 -8.29 -0.30 11.69
CA LYS A 2 -9.43 -0.14 10.78
C LYS A 2 -9.01 0.78 9.63
N PRO A 3 -9.24 0.42 8.36
CA PRO A 3 -8.96 1.30 7.23
C PRO A 3 -9.65 2.67 7.39
N VAL A 4 -8.93 3.77 7.12
CA VAL A 4 -9.48 5.13 7.18
C VAL A 4 -9.39 5.80 5.82
N LEU A 5 -10.54 6.02 5.19
CA LEU A 5 -10.65 6.74 3.92
C LEU A 5 -10.76 8.25 4.16
N SER A 6 -9.98 9.04 3.41
CA SER A 6 -10.16 10.49 3.40
C SER A 6 -11.46 10.87 2.69
N GLU A 7 -11.96 12.07 2.95
CA GLU A 7 -13.24 12.52 2.38
C GLU A 7 -13.22 12.57 0.85
N ARG A 8 -12.10 13.01 0.26
CA ARG A 8 -11.91 13.02 -1.20
C ARG A 8 -12.06 11.61 -1.80
N TRP A 9 -11.53 10.60 -1.13
CA TRP A 9 -11.64 9.21 -1.59
C TRP A 9 -13.07 8.69 -1.43
N LYS A 10 -13.78 9.01 -0.35
CA LYS A 10 -15.18 8.60 -0.19
C LYS A 10 -16.05 9.16 -1.32
N VAL A 11 -15.95 10.47 -1.59
CA VAL A 11 -16.71 11.12 -2.68
C VAL A 11 -16.42 10.48 -4.03
N PHE A 12 -15.15 10.24 -4.34
CA PHE A 12 -14.75 9.58 -5.58
C PHE A 12 -15.33 8.16 -5.68
N LEU A 13 -15.23 7.36 -4.61
CA LEU A 13 -15.74 5.98 -4.59
C LEU A 13 -17.25 5.92 -4.72
N THR A 14 -17.99 6.82 -4.08
CA THR A 14 -19.45 6.92 -4.23
C THR A 14 -19.85 7.27 -5.66
N GLU A 15 -19.13 8.19 -6.32
CA GLU A 15 -19.42 8.49 -7.72
C GLU A 15 -19.09 7.30 -8.64
N VAL A 16 -17.98 6.61 -8.43
CA VAL A 16 -17.63 5.41 -9.22
C VAL A 16 -18.69 4.33 -9.02
N ASP A 17 -19.11 4.07 -7.79
CA ASP A 17 -20.13 3.08 -7.44
C ASP A 17 -21.46 3.30 -8.18
N ALA A 18 -21.89 4.56 -8.28
CA ALA A 18 -23.11 4.94 -8.98
C ALA A 18 -23.05 4.74 -10.51
N HIS A 19 -21.85 4.74 -11.10
CA HIS A 19 -21.65 4.54 -12.53
C HIS A 19 -21.42 3.08 -12.91
N LEU A 20 -21.29 2.17 -11.93
CA LEU A 20 -21.08 0.76 -12.21
C LEU A 20 -22.40 0.08 -12.60
N PRO A 21 -22.42 -0.66 -13.74
CA PRO A 21 -23.64 -1.32 -14.20
C PRO A 21 -24.00 -2.57 -13.38
N ALA A 22 -23.06 -3.08 -12.58
CA ALA A 22 -23.22 -4.26 -11.74
C ALA A 22 -22.20 -4.22 -10.60
N SER A 23 -22.38 -5.11 -9.61
CA SER A 23 -21.43 -5.22 -8.51
C SER A 23 -20.06 -5.71 -8.99
N VAL A 24 -19.01 -5.03 -8.53
CA VAL A 24 -17.61 -5.34 -8.78
C VAL A 24 -16.86 -5.36 -7.46
N GLU A 25 -16.12 -6.43 -7.23
CA GLU A 25 -15.17 -6.56 -6.14
C GLU A 25 -13.76 -6.27 -6.62
N LEU A 26 -13.01 -5.46 -5.89
CA LEU A 26 -11.65 -5.07 -6.22
C LEU A 26 -10.66 -5.44 -5.13
N HIS A 27 -9.53 -6.04 -5.54
CA HIS A 27 -8.41 -6.38 -4.67
C HIS A 27 -7.28 -5.35 -4.83
N TRP A 28 -7.16 -4.46 -3.86
CA TRP A 28 -6.29 -3.30 -3.86
C TRP A 28 -4.92 -3.60 -3.27
N LEU A 29 -3.90 -2.91 -3.80
CA LEU A 29 -2.52 -3.00 -3.34
C LEU A 29 -1.81 -1.64 -3.45
N GLY A 30 -0.49 -1.67 -3.25
CA GLY A 30 0.37 -0.52 -3.50
C GLY A 30 0.25 0.58 -2.46
N GLY A 31 0.72 1.77 -2.82
CA GLY A 31 0.87 2.88 -1.88
C GLY A 31 -0.46 3.37 -1.29
N PHE A 32 -1.59 3.20 -1.98
CA PHE A 32 -2.89 3.56 -1.43
C PHE A 32 -3.25 2.71 -0.20
N VAL A 33 -3.01 1.39 -0.28
CA VAL A 33 -3.23 0.47 0.84
C VAL A 33 -2.32 0.83 2.03
N LEU A 34 -1.07 1.25 1.76
CA LEU A 34 -0.18 1.77 2.80
C LEU A 34 -0.76 3.00 3.52
N THR A 35 -1.34 3.93 2.77
CA THR A 35 -1.95 5.12 3.36
C THR A 35 -3.20 4.79 4.16
N VAL A 36 -4.13 4.03 3.59
CA VAL A 36 -5.47 3.82 4.16
C VAL A 36 -5.51 2.74 5.22
N CYS A 37 -4.75 1.65 5.03
CA CYS A 37 -4.74 0.53 5.97
C CYS A 37 -3.58 0.59 6.98
N TYR A 38 -2.51 1.34 6.68
CA TYR A 38 -1.31 1.40 7.50
C TYR A 38 -0.93 2.82 7.98
N GLU A 39 -1.78 3.82 7.73
CA GLU A 39 -1.66 5.21 8.21
C GLU A 39 -0.31 5.86 7.84
N LEU A 40 0.33 5.38 6.78
CA LEU A 40 1.56 5.99 6.29
C LEU A 40 1.22 7.30 5.55
N PRO A 41 1.82 8.45 5.91
CA PRO A 41 1.47 9.74 5.33
C PRO A 41 2.04 9.88 3.90
N ARG A 42 1.42 9.19 2.95
CA ARG A 42 1.70 9.26 1.51
C ARG A 42 0.45 9.75 0.78
N PRO A 43 0.46 10.97 0.22
CA PRO A 43 -0.56 11.36 -0.74
C PRO A 43 -0.55 10.41 -1.93
N THR A 44 -1.70 9.82 -2.26
CA THR A 44 -1.86 8.98 -3.45
C THR A 44 -2.92 9.58 -4.36
N GLY A 45 -2.63 9.60 -5.67
CA GLY A 45 -3.55 10.07 -6.71
C GLY A 45 -4.26 8.91 -7.41
N ASP A 46 -3.99 7.70 -6.95
CA ASP A 46 -4.29 6.45 -7.59
C ASP A 46 -4.51 5.36 -6.54
N VAL A 47 -5.28 4.35 -6.94
CA VAL A 47 -5.38 3.07 -6.24
C VAL A 47 -5.13 1.96 -7.24
N ASP A 48 -4.08 1.18 -6.97
CA ASP A 48 -3.76 0.00 -7.75
C ASP A 48 -4.68 -1.15 -7.35
N TYR A 49 -5.11 -1.94 -8.34
CA TYR A 49 -5.80 -3.21 -8.10
C TYR A 49 -5.30 -4.29 -9.06
N ILE A 50 -5.30 -5.54 -8.60
CA ILE A 50 -4.85 -6.71 -9.37
C ILE A 50 -5.98 -7.55 -9.93
N VAL A 51 -7.13 -7.54 -9.28
CA VAL A 51 -8.26 -8.40 -9.61
C VAL A 51 -9.54 -7.60 -9.47
N ALA A 52 -10.40 -7.75 -10.47
CA ALA A 52 -11.80 -7.33 -10.46
C ALA A 52 -12.69 -8.56 -10.61
N ILE A 53 -13.70 -8.72 -9.75
CA ILE A 53 -14.65 -9.83 -9.80
C ILE A 53 -16.06 -9.26 -10.00
N PRO A 54 -16.77 -9.60 -11.08
CA PRO A 54 -16.34 -10.49 -12.17
C PRO A 54 -15.20 -9.89 -13.00
N GLN A 55 -14.48 -10.71 -13.77
CA GLN A 55 -13.31 -10.28 -14.57
C GLN A 55 -13.63 -9.13 -15.54
N SER A 56 -14.85 -9.11 -16.10
CA SER A 56 -15.37 -8.02 -16.94
C SER A 56 -15.52 -6.69 -16.19
N GLY A 57 -15.54 -6.70 -14.86
CA GLY A 57 -15.60 -5.51 -14.03
C GLY A 57 -14.39 -4.58 -14.22
N SER A 58 -13.23 -5.13 -14.62
CA SER A 58 -12.03 -4.35 -14.90
C SER A 58 -12.25 -3.32 -16.02
N GLU A 59 -12.95 -3.69 -17.10
CA GLU A 59 -13.27 -2.80 -18.22
C GLU A 59 -14.19 -1.65 -17.77
N ASN A 60 -15.24 -1.96 -17.01
CA ASN A 60 -16.16 -0.96 -16.48
C ASN A 60 -15.44 0.01 -15.54
N ILE A 61 -14.60 -0.50 -14.64
CA ILE A 61 -13.80 0.33 -13.72
C ILE A 61 -12.85 1.23 -14.50
N GLN A 62 -12.13 0.70 -15.50
CA GLN A 62 -11.20 1.49 -16.29
C GLN A 62 -11.92 2.54 -17.15
N ALA A 63 -13.09 2.23 -17.70
CA ALA A 63 -13.89 3.19 -18.46
C ALA A 63 -14.37 4.36 -17.58
N GLN A 64 -14.89 4.07 -16.39
CA GLN A 64 -15.46 5.09 -15.51
C GLN A 64 -14.40 5.85 -14.71
N ALA A 65 -13.35 5.16 -14.28
CA ALA A 65 -12.47 5.65 -13.22
C ALA A 65 -10.98 5.40 -13.49
N GLY A 66 -10.61 4.94 -14.70
CA GLY A 66 -9.23 4.83 -15.13
C GLY A 66 -8.58 6.19 -15.36
N LYS A 67 -7.25 6.22 -15.48
CA LYS A 67 -6.40 7.44 -15.54
C LYS A 67 -6.89 8.55 -16.50
N HIS A 68 -7.57 8.18 -17.58
CA HIS A 68 -8.02 9.09 -18.62
C HIS A 68 -9.53 9.37 -18.61
N SER A 69 -10.26 8.81 -17.66
CA SER A 69 -11.70 9.00 -17.54
C SER A 69 -12.06 10.41 -17.09
N ASP A 70 -13.31 10.80 -17.30
CA ASP A 70 -13.78 12.12 -16.89
C ASP A 70 -13.88 12.25 -15.36
N LEU A 71 -14.22 11.18 -14.63
CA LEU A 71 -14.12 11.17 -13.17
C LEU A 71 -12.67 11.34 -12.71
N ALA A 72 -11.71 10.73 -13.40
CA ALA A 72 -10.30 10.88 -13.04
C ALA A 72 -9.82 12.33 -13.21
N LYS A 73 -10.23 13.00 -14.29
CA LYS A 73 -9.95 14.43 -14.49
C LYS A 73 -10.63 15.30 -13.43
N LYS A 74 -11.91 15.01 -13.12
CA LYS A 74 -12.72 15.76 -12.15
C LYS A 74 -12.12 15.69 -10.74
N HIS A 75 -11.76 14.49 -10.28
CA HIS A 75 -11.33 14.26 -8.90
C HIS A 75 -9.82 14.28 -8.73
N GLY A 76 -9.05 14.17 -9.82
CA GLY A 76 -7.60 13.94 -9.78
C GLY A 76 -7.21 12.62 -9.11
N LEU A 77 -8.14 11.64 -9.09
CA LEU A 77 -8.00 10.31 -8.50
C LEU A 77 -8.34 9.25 -9.56
N HIS A 78 -7.69 8.11 -9.56
CA HIS A 78 -7.99 7.06 -10.54
C HIS A 78 -7.70 5.64 -10.06
N PHE A 79 -8.29 4.67 -10.73
CA PHE A 79 -7.99 3.25 -10.58
C PHE A 79 -6.97 2.80 -11.61
N GLN A 80 -5.92 2.12 -11.16
CA GLN A 80 -4.89 1.55 -12.02
C GLN A 80 -4.93 0.02 -11.94
N HIS A 81 -5.20 -0.63 -13.07
CA HIS A 81 -5.15 -2.08 -13.16
C HIS A 81 -3.69 -2.55 -13.33
N VAL A 82 -3.24 -3.44 -12.46
CA VAL A 82 -1.86 -3.94 -12.45
C VAL A 82 -1.83 -5.43 -12.80
N THR A 83 -1.08 -5.79 -13.84
CA THR A 83 -1.00 -7.17 -14.36
C THR A 83 0.29 -7.92 -14.00
N ILE A 84 1.32 -7.23 -13.50
CA ILE A 84 2.65 -7.78 -13.19
C ILE A 84 2.86 -7.90 -11.67
N ALA A 85 1.80 -7.88 -10.89
CA ALA A 85 1.92 -8.04 -9.45
C ALA A 85 2.17 -9.52 -9.11
N ASP A 86 3.30 -9.82 -8.50
CA ASP A 86 3.52 -11.12 -7.86
C ASP A 86 2.68 -11.20 -6.59
N VAL A 87 1.53 -11.87 -6.69
CA VAL A 87 0.61 -12.09 -5.57
C VAL A 87 0.90 -13.44 -4.94
N PRO A 88 1.08 -13.54 -3.61
CA PRO A 88 1.35 -14.82 -2.97
C PRO A 88 0.19 -15.81 -3.12
N GLU A 89 0.52 -17.09 -3.05
CA GLU A 89 -0.46 -18.16 -3.03
C GLU A 89 -1.47 -17.96 -1.88
N ASN A 90 -2.76 -18.17 -2.16
CA ASN A 90 -3.86 -18.02 -1.20
C ASN A 90 -4.01 -16.61 -0.59
N TYR A 91 -3.61 -15.55 -1.29
CA TYR A 91 -3.77 -14.18 -0.78
C TYR A 91 -5.25 -13.81 -0.53
N GLU A 92 -6.20 -14.45 -1.22
CA GLU A 92 -7.64 -14.21 -1.09
C GLU A 92 -8.13 -14.47 0.33
N ALA A 93 -7.58 -15.48 1.01
CA ALA A 93 -7.91 -15.80 2.41
C ALA A 93 -7.41 -14.74 3.41
N ARG A 94 -6.62 -13.77 2.94
CA ARG A 94 -5.92 -12.77 3.75
C ARG A 94 -6.32 -11.34 3.36
N LEU A 95 -7.38 -11.20 2.57
CA LEU A 95 -7.92 -9.91 2.18
C LEU A 95 -8.52 -9.18 3.39
N ILE A 96 -8.23 -7.88 3.49
CA ILE A 96 -8.76 -7.00 4.52
C ILE A 96 -9.92 -6.21 3.91
N PRO A 97 -11.17 -6.35 4.40
CA PRO A 97 -12.27 -5.56 3.89
C PRO A 97 -12.06 -4.07 4.21
N ILE A 98 -12.25 -3.22 3.20
CA ILE A 98 -12.29 -1.76 3.35
C ILE A 98 -13.74 -1.34 3.35
N PHE A 99 -14.22 -0.89 4.50
CA PHE A 99 -15.59 -0.41 4.64
C PHE A 99 -15.67 1.07 4.27
N ALA A 100 -16.27 1.36 3.13
CA ALA A 100 -16.84 2.66 2.82
C ALA A 100 -18.35 2.56 3.05
N GLN A 101 -18.91 3.50 3.81
CA GLN A 101 -20.37 3.55 4.00
C GLN A 101 -21.02 3.82 2.63
N ASP A 102 -22.21 3.24 2.43
CA ASP A 102 -23.13 3.55 1.33
C ASP A 102 -22.70 3.16 -0.10
N LEU A 103 -21.74 2.24 -0.27
CA LEU A 103 -21.45 1.63 -1.59
C LEU A 103 -22.37 0.44 -1.87
N VAL A 104 -22.97 0.40 -3.06
CA VAL A 104 -23.92 -0.64 -3.48
C VAL A 104 -23.28 -1.67 -4.40
N ASN A 105 -22.52 -1.20 -5.39
CA ASN A 105 -21.93 -2.02 -6.44
C ASN A 105 -20.47 -2.36 -6.12
N LEU A 106 -19.73 -1.46 -5.49
CA LEU A 106 -18.29 -1.53 -5.32
C LEU A 106 -17.94 -2.16 -3.97
N ARG A 107 -17.30 -3.33 -4.02
CA ARG A 107 -16.76 -4.03 -2.84
C ARG A 107 -15.25 -3.95 -2.82
N LEU A 108 -14.70 -3.56 -1.68
CA LEU A 108 -13.31 -3.14 -1.56
C LEU A 108 -12.55 -4.03 -0.59
N PHE A 109 -11.47 -4.61 -1.09
CA PHE A 109 -10.57 -5.43 -0.30
C PHE A 109 -9.14 -4.97 -0.52
N ALA A 110 -8.36 -4.88 0.56
CA ALA A 110 -6.93 -4.60 0.48
C ALA A 110 -6.12 -5.87 0.73
N LEU A 111 -5.00 -5.97 0.03
CA LEU A 111 -3.98 -6.93 0.37
C LEU A 111 -3.37 -6.59 1.74
N GLU A 112 -3.11 -7.65 2.50
CA GLU A 112 -2.39 -7.61 3.76
C GLU A 112 -0.98 -6.97 3.63
N ARG A 113 -0.45 -6.44 4.74
CA ARG A 113 0.84 -5.73 4.86
C ARG A 113 2.00 -6.46 4.18
N ARG A 114 2.09 -7.78 4.35
CA ARG A 114 3.16 -8.63 3.85
C ARG A 114 3.19 -8.72 2.31
N HIS A 115 2.15 -8.24 1.66
CA HIS A 115 2.01 -8.28 0.21
C HIS A 115 2.19 -6.90 -0.44
N THR A 116 2.24 -5.83 0.36
CA THR A 116 2.54 -4.47 -0.11
C THR A 116 3.99 -4.07 0.17
N LEU A 117 4.65 -4.74 1.12
CA LEU A 117 6.05 -4.49 1.48
C LEU A 117 6.93 -5.64 0.97
N CYS A 118 8.06 -5.29 0.37
CA CYS A 118 9.10 -6.24 -0.04
C CYS A 118 10.33 -6.09 0.86
N GLU A 119 10.96 -7.21 1.20
CA GLU A 119 12.21 -7.24 1.96
C GLU A 119 13.41 -7.31 1.02
N TYR A 120 14.46 -6.54 1.32
CA TYR A 120 15.75 -6.59 0.63
C TYR A 120 16.87 -6.66 1.67
N LEU A 121 17.80 -7.61 1.48
CA LEU A 121 18.99 -7.73 2.32
C LEU A 121 20.12 -6.85 1.79
N VAL A 122 20.89 -6.25 2.69
CA VAL A 122 22.13 -5.53 2.36
C VAL A 122 23.34 -6.48 2.39
N PRO A 123 24.30 -6.34 1.46
CA PRO A 123 24.35 -5.35 0.37
C PRO A 123 23.36 -5.69 -0.76
N LEU A 124 22.73 -4.65 -1.35
CA LEU A 124 21.84 -4.83 -2.49
C LEU A 124 22.63 -5.34 -3.70
N GLU A 125 22.16 -6.41 -4.36
CA GLU A 125 22.76 -6.87 -5.62
C GLU A 125 22.81 -5.78 -6.69
N LYS A 126 21.73 -4.98 -6.77
CA LYS A 126 21.63 -3.80 -7.64
C LYS A 126 20.93 -2.67 -6.89
N PRO A 127 21.50 -1.45 -6.82
CA PRO A 127 20.83 -0.29 -6.23
C PRO A 127 19.47 0.01 -6.88
N SER A 128 19.29 -0.42 -8.13
CA SER A 128 18.03 -0.27 -8.86
C SER A 128 16.87 -1.08 -8.29
N ALA A 129 17.14 -2.09 -7.45
CA ALA A 129 16.11 -2.92 -6.83
C ALA A 129 15.08 -2.10 -6.04
N LEU A 130 15.51 -0.94 -5.50
CA LEU A 130 14.65 -0.05 -4.74
C LEU A 130 13.99 1.05 -5.59
N ARG A 131 14.25 1.13 -6.91
CA ARG A 131 13.69 2.23 -7.75
C ARG A 131 12.17 2.20 -7.84
N ALA A 132 11.58 1.01 -7.76
CA ALA A 132 10.13 0.84 -7.76
C ALA A 132 9.52 1.02 -6.36
N ALA A 133 10.34 1.09 -5.31
CA ALA A 133 9.86 1.27 -3.95
C ALA A 133 9.47 2.73 -3.73
N ASP A 134 8.22 2.95 -3.32
CA ASP A 134 7.74 4.28 -2.94
C ASP A 134 8.38 4.79 -1.64
N LEU A 135 8.71 3.86 -0.74
CA LEU A 135 9.19 4.08 0.61
C LEU A 135 10.14 2.94 0.97
N VAL A 136 11.25 3.26 1.63
CA VAL A 136 12.19 2.25 2.13
C VAL A 136 12.36 2.42 3.63
N PHE A 137 12.02 1.38 4.39
CA PHE A 137 12.36 1.28 5.81
C PHE A 137 13.69 0.54 5.95
N CYS A 138 14.66 1.16 6.59
CA CYS A 138 16.00 0.59 6.80
C CYS A 138 16.46 0.80 8.26
N ASP A 139 17.21 -0.15 8.81
CA ASP A 139 17.88 0.04 10.10
C ASP A 139 19.02 1.08 9.95
N SER A 140 19.72 1.40 11.05
CA SER A 140 20.79 2.39 11.02
C SER A 140 21.96 2.00 10.09
N ILE A 141 22.25 0.71 9.94
CA ILE A 141 23.36 0.21 9.11
C ILE A 141 22.97 0.25 7.63
N ALA A 142 21.74 -0.16 7.31
CA ALA A 142 21.19 -0.14 5.97
C ALA A 142 20.89 1.29 5.51
N SER A 143 20.50 2.21 6.41
CA SER A 143 20.20 3.61 6.07
C SER A 143 21.36 4.36 5.43
N GLU A 144 22.61 4.01 5.79
CA GLU A 144 23.79 4.61 5.19
C GLU A 144 24.07 4.08 3.76
N GLN A 145 23.60 2.86 3.48
CA GLN A 145 23.83 2.17 2.21
C GLN A 145 22.69 2.39 1.21
N VAL A 146 21.46 2.56 1.72
CA VAL A 146 20.26 2.82 0.94
C VAL A 146 20.24 4.28 0.49
N LYS A 147 20.70 4.53 -0.74
CA LYS A 147 20.66 5.86 -1.38
C LYS A 147 19.29 6.20 -1.96
N HIS A 148 18.21 5.91 -1.22
CA HIS A 148 16.83 6.19 -1.65
C HIS A 148 16.33 7.51 -1.05
N PRO A 149 15.73 8.43 -1.84
CA PRO A 149 15.32 9.76 -1.35
C PRO A 149 14.19 9.71 -0.32
N ARG A 150 13.45 8.60 -0.26
CA ARG A 150 12.38 8.36 0.72
C ARG A 150 12.73 7.16 1.60
N SER A 151 13.93 7.21 2.22
CA SER A 151 14.37 6.23 3.20
C SER A 151 14.06 6.72 4.62
N PHE A 152 13.57 5.82 5.46
CA PHE A 152 13.22 6.11 6.85
C PHE A 152 13.94 5.12 7.75
N ALA A 153 14.74 5.66 8.66
CA ALA A 153 15.30 4.89 9.75
C ALA A 153 14.15 4.40 10.63
N TYR A 154 13.96 3.08 10.69
CA TYR A 154 12.99 2.47 11.59
C TYR A 154 13.74 1.76 12.72
N ARG A 155 13.23 1.93 13.94
CA ARG A 155 13.80 1.30 15.12
C ARG A 155 13.02 0.01 15.40
N LEU A 156 13.58 -1.12 14.99
CA LEU A 156 13.03 -2.45 15.32
C LEU A 156 13.27 -2.86 16.78
N ILE A 157 14.13 -2.13 17.48
CA ILE A 157 14.54 -2.50 18.82
C ILE A 157 13.43 -2.09 19.79
N ALA A 158 12.76 -3.07 20.39
CA ALA A 158 11.85 -2.84 21.50
C ALA A 158 12.58 -2.06 22.61
N PRO A 159 11.92 -1.16 23.35
CA PRO A 159 12.57 -0.39 24.42
C PRO A 159 13.37 -1.26 25.39
N SER A 160 12.85 -2.44 25.75
CA SER A 160 13.55 -3.43 26.58
C SER A 160 14.86 -3.96 25.97
N SER A 161 14.91 -4.10 24.65
CA SER A 161 16.12 -4.50 23.93
C SER A 161 17.15 -3.35 23.90
N LEU A 162 16.72 -2.08 23.93
CA LEU A 162 17.63 -0.94 24.08
C LEU A 162 18.24 -0.90 25.48
N GLU A 163 17.46 -1.16 26.53
CA GLU A 163 17.96 -1.26 27.91
C GLU A 163 19.03 -2.35 28.02
N TYR A 164 18.74 -3.55 27.50
CA TYR A 164 19.71 -4.65 27.47
C TYR A 164 21.00 -4.26 26.73
N VAL A 165 20.90 -3.68 25.54
CA VAL A 165 22.07 -3.26 24.76
C VAL A 165 22.85 -2.16 25.48
N THR A 166 22.16 -1.21 26.11
CA THR A 166 22.77 -0.13 26.88
C THR A 166 23.56 -0.68 28.06
N THR A 167 22.94 -1.55 28.87
CA THR A 167 23.61 -2.21 30.00
C THR A 167 24.79 -3.07 29.54
N ALA A 168 24.65 -3.80 28.43
CA ALA A 168 25.73 -4.58 27.86
C ALA A 168 26.90 -3.67 27.40
N MET A 169 26.61 -2.56 26.71
CA MET A 169 27.63 -1.60 26.26
C MET A 169 28.34 -0.91 27.44
N GLU A 170 27.60 -0.52 28.48
CA GLU A 170 28.16 0.03 29.72
C GLU A 170 29.11 -0.96 30.41
N SER A 171 28.84 -2.27 30.32
CA SER A 171 29.74 -3.29 30.87
C SER A 171 31.08 -3.37 30.14
N TYR A 172 31.11 -3.08 28.83
CA TYR A 172 32.34 -3.04 28.03
C TYR A 172 33.16 -1.75 28.24
N GLN A 173 32.53 -0.67 28.71
CA GLN A 173 33.20 0.61 28.99
C GLN A 173 33.79 0.68 30.41
N LYS A 174 33.49 -0.30 31.27
CA LYS A 174 34.04 -0.41 32.63
C LYS A 174 35.36 -1.20 32.71
N VAL A 175 35.98 -1.46 31.54
CA VAL A 175 37.30 -2.11 31.42
C VAL A 175 38.37 -1.06 31.18
#